data_AF-A0A9N7Y731-F1
#
_entry.id   AF-A0A9N7Y731-F1
#
_cell.length_a   1.000
_cell.length_b   1.000
_cell.length_c   1.000
_cell.angle_alpha   90.00
_cell.angle_beta   90.00
_cell.angle_gamma   90.00
#
_symmetry.space_group_name_H-M   'P 1'
#
loop_
_entity.id
_entity.type
_entity.pdbx_description
1 polymer ?
#
loop_
_entity_poly.entity_id
_entity_poly.type
_entity_poly.pdbx_seq_one_letter_code
_entity_poly.pdbx_strand_id
1 'polypeptide(L)'
;MEVTTQAGIGILLLTPRCPLAHRSSSSQGSVSAPGSGKSNKIFEFRKIIGDREKCKSLVPEDYPVYISKTEEHSDFHIHDGFFISPLEHWVPGILPPEALKASFQFIVPKRWQKNRPVCIHLAGTGDHFFWRRRTLMARPMIKEAGMASLLLENPYYILLLWSCLKNVSDLFVMGGALILESTVLLHWLERGGYWPLGMTGISMGGYMASLAVTNWPKPIPLIPCLSWSTASSVFTTGVLSKAVNWTELEKQYAINSVYEEEITHLLEYCGADSLRMGTEPLKNADTIESLLGLSRGERPSVGQYTETGREGEVEQGPLIGRGPKGGRNGDKDHLLSSVNNSGTSLDTRSLYAKSTLHWKNRNSAKCFRPSLHRESISFMKGVMDECTHMANFSVPVDTGLIIGVQAKEDAYIPRTGVLSLQEIWPGCEVRYLNGGHISAYLFKQNAFRQAIYDAFNKFSLKYPN
;
A
#
# COMPACT_ATOMS: atom_id res chain seq x y z
N MET A 1 -10.83 -33.60 32.73
CA MET A 1 -10.06 -32.35 32.81
C MET A 1 -9.14 -32.31 31.61
N GLU A 2 -9.64 -31.78 30.50
CA GLU A 2 -8.81 -31.42 29.35
C GLU A 2 -9.00 -29.92 29.15
N VAL A 3 -7.90 -29.18 29.30
CA VAL A 3 -7.86 -27.73 29.06
C VAL A 3 -7.48 -27.56 27.60
N THR A 4 -8.47 -27.35 26.73
CA THR A 4 -8.26 -26.99 25.33
C THR A 4 -8.13 -25.47 25.22
N THR A 5 -6.90 -25.00 25.02
CA THR A 5 -6.57 -23.59 24.79
C THR A 5 -6.94 -23.21 23.36
N GLN A 6 -8.01 -22.41 23.17
CA GLN A 6 -8.36 -21.80 21.89
C GLN A 6 -8.11 -20.29 21.97
N ALA A 7 -7.10 -19.80 21.25
CA ALA A 7 -6.83 -18.38 21.08
C ALA A 7 -7.16 -17.95 19.64
N GLY A 8 -7.88 -16.84 19.47
CA GLY A 8 -8.19 -16.25 18.17
C GLY A 8 -7.42 -14.94 17.96
N ILE A 9 -7.06 -14.66 16.71
CA ILE A 9 -6.34 -13.44 16.30
C ILE A 9 -7.33 -12.28 16.23
N GLY A 10 -7.53 -11.60 17.36
CA GLY A 10 -8.24 -10.33 17.44
C GLY A 10 -7.27 -9.22 17.82
N ILE A 11 -6.49 -8.71 16.86
CA ILE A 11 -5.62 -7.55 17.09
C ILE A 11 -6.50 -6.30 17.07
N LEU A 12 -6.78 -5.78 18.27
CA LEU A 12 -7.59 -4.59 18.48
C LEU A 12 -6.79 -3.36 18.06
N LEU A 13 -7.25 -2.65 17.04
CA LEU A 13 -6.52 -1.50 16.49
C LEU A 13 -6.63 -0.24 17.36
N LEU A 14 -7.68 -0.07 18.19
CA LEU A 14 -8.00 1.22 18.80
C LEU A 14 -8.30 1.14 20.30
N THR A 15 -7.98 2.21 21.05
CA THR A 15 -8.42 2.39 22.44
C THR A 15 -9.87 2.91 22.50
N PRO A 16 -10.70 2.46 23.45
CA PRO A 16 -11.99 3.09 23.73
C PRO A 16 -11.75 4.39 24.49
N ARG A 17 -11.42 5.48 23.79
CA ARG A 17 -11.45 6.84 24.35
C ARG A 17 -12.11 7.81 23.36
N CYS A 18 -13.42 7.69 23.22
CA CYS A 18 -14.28 8.84 22.92
C CYS A 18 -15.06 9.19 24.19
N PRO A 19 -15.13 10.47 24.62
CA PRO A 19 -15.78 10.81 25.87
C PRO A 19 -17.31 10.69 25.76
N LEU A 20 -17.89 9.96 26.71
CA LEU A 20 -19.25 10.10 27.24
C LEU A 20 -20.43 10.00 26.24
N ALA A 21 -21.00 8.80 26.17
CA ALA A 21 -22.45 8.65 26.17
C ALA A 21 -22.83 7.52 27.15
N HIS A 22 -23.02 7.89 28.41
CA HIS A 22 -23.71 7.03 29.37
C HIS A 22 -25.14 6.81 28.88
N ARG A 23 -25.52 5.56 28.64
CA ARG A 23 -26.87 5.07 28.96
C ARG A 23 -26.81 3.58 29.27
N SER A 24 -27.23 3.28 30.49
CA SER A 24 -27.41 1.97 31.09
C SER A 24 -28.52 1.18 30.41
N SER A 25 -28.27 -0.09 30.09
CA SER A 25 -29.26 -1.14 30.29
C SER A 25 -28.55 -2.48 30.47
N SER A 26 -28.79 -3.07 31.63
CA SER A 26 -28.35 -4.38 32.05
C SER A 26 -29.24 -5.45 31.43
N SER A 27 -28.67 -6.35 30.63
CA SER A 27 -29.17 -7.72 30.52
C SER A 27 -27.97 -8.65 30.36
N GLN A 28 -27.78 -9.52 31.35
CA GLN A 28 -26.81 -10.61 31.30
C GLN A 28 -27.38 -11.68 30.36
N GLY A 29 -26.82 -11.74 29.14
CA GLY A 29 -26.92 -12.90 28.26
C GLY A 29 -25.52 -13.47 28.07
N SER A 30 -25.32 -14.73 28.41
CA SER A 30 -24.08 -15.47 28.19
C SER A 30 -23.77 -15.57 26.70
N VAL A 31 -22.80 -14.79 26.22
CA VAL A 31 -22.30 -14.86 24.83
C VAL A 31 -21.07 -15.77 24.80
N SER A 32 -21.21 -16.91 24.13
CA SER A 32 -20.12 -17.81 23.74
C SER A 32 -19.13 -17.10 22.80
N ALA A 33 -17.83 -17.21 23.07
CA ALA A 33 -16.76 -16.57 22.30
C ALA A 33 -16.62 -17.13 20.86
N PRO A 34 -16.62 -16.30 19.80
CA PRO A 34 -16.31 -16.72 18.43
C PRO A 34 -15.01 -16.07 17.95
N GLY A 35 -13.86 -16.72 18.11
CA GLY A 35 -12.55 -16.07 17.88
C GLY A 35 -11.61 -16.73 16.86
N SER A 36 -11.49 -18.05 16.82
CA SER A 36 -10.34 -18.71 16.16
C SER A 36 -10.57 -19.16 14.71
N GLY A 37 -11.81 -19.51 14.33
CA GLY A 37 -12.09 -20.06 12.99
C GLY A 37 -12.23 -19.05 11.85
N LYS A 38 -12.43 -17.76 12.15
CA LYS A 38 -12.69 -16.72 11.14
C LYS A 38 -11.41 -16.10 10.58
N SER A 39 -10.37 -15.92 11.39
CA SER A 39 -9.08 -15.36 10.96
C SER A 39 -8.36 -16.28 9.97
N ASN A 40 -8.27 -17.58 10.24
CA ASN A 40 -7.56 -18.51 9.34
C ASN A 40 -8.22 -18.61 7.96
N LYS A 41 -9.56 -18.56 7.90
CA LYS A 41 -10.29 -18.58 6.63
C LYS A 41 -9.99 -17.37 5.76
N ILE A 42 -9.88 -16.17 6.34
CA ILE A 42 -9.60 -14.95 5.56
C ILE A 42 -8.15 -14.93 5.04
N PHE A 43 -7.18 -15.44 5.79
CA PHE A 43 -5.79 -15.55 5.33
C PHE A 43 -5.62 -16.58 4.20
N GLU A 44 -6.28 -17.74 4.29
CA GLU A 44 -6.26 -18.70 3.18
C GLU A 44 -6.97 -18.13 1.94
N PHE A 45 -8.11 -17.47 2.14
CA PHE A 45 -8.80 -16.80 1.04
C PHE A 45 -7.96 -15.67 0.41
N ARG A 46 -7.17 -14.96 1.22
CA ARG A 46 -6.22 -13.92 0.77
C ARG A 46 -5.26 -14.44 -0.30
N LYS A 47 -4.78 -15.68 -0.18
CA LYS A 47 -3.88 -16.31 -1.17
C LYS A 47 -4.57 -16.55 -2.51
N ILE A 48 -5.89 -16.78 -2.50
CA ILE A 48 -6.70 -16.96 -3.71
C ILE A 48 -6.92 -15.61 -4.39
N ILE A 49 -7.31 -14.57 -3.64
CA ILE A 49 -7.55 -13.22 -4.20
C ILE A 49 -6.25 -12.44 -4.51
N GLY A 50 -5.09 -12.92 -4.06
CA GLY A 50 -3.78 -12.37 -4.47
C GLY A 50 -3.34 -12.83 -5.87
N ASP A 51 -3.94 -13.91 -6.36
CA ASP A 51 -3.60 -14.58 -7.62
C ASP A 51 -4.74 -14.38 -8.62
N ARG A 52 -4.50 -13.60 -9.66
CA ARG A 52 -5.49 -13.30 -10.70
C ARG A 52 -6.06 -14.55 -11.36
N GLU A 53 -5.23 -15.56 -11.61
CA GLU A 53 -5.67 -16.77 -12.33
C GLU A 53 -6.67 -17.57 -11.51
N LYS A 54 -6.50 -17.57 -10.17
CA LYS A 54 -7.48 -18.16 -9.25
C LYS A 54 -8.68 -17.23 -9.07
N CYS A 55 -8.44 -15.94 -8.86
CA CYS A 55 -9.48 -14.96 -8.52
C CYS A 55 -10.48 -14.70 -9.65
N LYS A 56 -10.06 -14.71 -10.92
CA LYS A 56 -10.94 -14.39 -12.07
C LYS A 56 -12.14 -15.34 -12.21
N SER A 57 -12.03 -16.56 -11.67
CA SER A 57 -13.09 -17.57 -11.69
C SER A 57 -14.10 -17.43 -10.54
N LEU A 58 -13.82 -16.59 -9.54
CA LEU A 58 -14.62 -16.47 -8.33
C LEU A 58 -15.92 -15.68 -8.53
N VAL A 59 -16.01 -14.89 -9.60
CA VAL A 59 -17.16 -14.07 -9.94
C VAL A 59 -17.60 -14.43 -11.36
N PRO A 60 -18.77 -15.09 -11.52
CA PRO A 60 -19.35 -15.34 -12.83
C PRO A 60 -19.50 -14.08 -13.68
N GLU A 61 -19.26 -14.21 -14.98
CA GLU A 61 -19.42 -13.09 -15.92
C GLU A 61 -20.84 -12.57 -15.98
N ASP A 62 -21.85 -13.34 -15.60
CA ASP A 62 -23.28 -13.00 -15.62
C ASP A 62 -23.85 -12.65 -14.23
N TYR A 63 -22.98 -12.41 -13.23
CA TYR A 63 -23.38 -12.17 -11.85
C TYR A 63 -24.53 -11.16 -11.73
N PRO A 64 -25.57 -11.46 -10.94
CA PRO A 64 -26.79 -10.66 -10.88
C PRO A 64 -26.54 -9.30 -10.24
N VAL A 65 -26.95 -8.25 -10.95
CA VAL A 65 -26.90 -6.85 -10.50
C VAL A 65 -28.26 -6.22 -10.75
N TYR A 66 -28.80 -5.56 -9.73
CA TYR A 66 -30.16 -5.01 -9.76
C TYR A 66 -30.13 -3.50 -9.69
N ILE A 67 -30.96 -2.84 -10.50
CA ILE A 67 -31.23 -1.40 -10.40
C ILE A 67 -32.52 -1.21 -9.62
N SER A 68 -32.43 -0.56 -8.45
CA SER A 68 -33.58 -0.32 -7.58
C SER A 68 -34.30 0.99 -7.89
N LYS A 69 -33.59 2.00 -8.37
CA LYS A 69 -34.14 3.33 -8.62
C LYS A 69 -33.40 3.99 -9.77
N THR A 70 -34.13 4.75 -10.58
CA THR A 70 -33.55 5.67 -11.56
C THR A 70 -34.09 7.07 -11.31
N GLU A 71 -33.18 8.03 -11.14
CA GLU A 71 -33.49 9.46 -11.06
C GLU A 71 -33.06 10.14 -12.36
N GLU A 72 -33.95 10.94 -12.91
CA GLU A 72 -33.68 11.70 -14.13
C GLU A 72 -33.31 13.15 -13.80
N HIS A 73 -32.20 13.62 -14.38
CA HIS A 73 -31.77 15.01 -14.32
C HIS A 73 -31.68 15.60 -15.73
N SER A 74 -31.40 16.91 -15.85
CA SER A 74 -31.31 17.60 -17.14
C SER A 74 -30.33 16.92 -18.11
N ASP A 75 -29.13 16.58 -17.62
CA ASP A 75 -28.00 16.17 -18.47
C ASP A 75 -27.50 14.74 -18.21
N PHE A 76 -28.04 14.07 -17.19
CA PHE A 76 -27.62 12.73 -16.76
C PHE A 76 -28.74 11.97 -16.05
N HIS A 77 -28.54 10.66 -15.87
CA HIS A 77 -29.34 9.80 -15.02
C HIS A 77 -28.51 9.33 -13.82
N ILE A 78 -29.17 9.08 -12.70
CA ILE A 78 -28.58 8.36 -11.57
C ILE A 78 -29.35 7.06 -11.39
N HIS A 79 -28.64 5.94 -11.44
CA HIS A 79 -29.19 4.63 -11.13
C HIS A 79 -28.66 4.18 -9.77
N ASP A 80 -29.54 3.98 -8.81
CA ASP A 80 -29.20 3.27 -7.57
C ASP A 80 -29.32 1.78 -7.85
N GLY A 81 -28.27 1.04 -7.52
CA GLY A 81 -28.25 -0.40 -7.71
C GLY A 81 -27.60 -1.15 -6.56
N PHE A 82 -27.78 -2.45 -6.56
CA PHE A 82 -27.21 -3.34 -5.56
C PHE A 82 -26.98 -4.74 -6.12
N PHE A 83 -26.15 -5.50 -5.40
CA PHE A 83 -25.96 -6.94 -5.57
C PHE A 83 -25.52 -7.56 -4.24
N ILE A 84 -25.57 -8.89 -4.14
CA ILE A 84 -25.06 -9.60 -2.97
C ILE A 84 -23.54 -9.72 -3.12
N SER A 85 -22.79 -9.33 -2.08
CA SER A 85 -21.32 -9.40 -2.11
C SER A 85 -20.85 -10.84 -2.35
N PRO A 86 -20.04 -11.12 -3.40
CA PRO A 86 -19.59 -12.48 -3.69
C PRO A 86 -18.77 -13.10 -2.55
N LEU A 87 -18.16 -12.27 -1.69
CA LEU A 87 -17.40 -12.76 -0.55
C LEU A 87 -18.26 -13.61 0.40
N GLU A 88 -19.57 -13.33 0.51
CA GLU A 88 -20.46 -14.14 1.35
C GLU A 88 -20.57 -15.59 0.84
N HIS A 89 -20.48 -15.82 -0.47
CA HIS A 89 -20.54 -17.17 -1.03
C HIS A 89 -19.25 -17.97 -0.75
N TRP A 90 -18.11 -17.29 -0.73
CA TRP A 90 -16.80 -17.92 -0.56
C TRP A 90 -16.38 -18.07 0.90
N VAL A 91 -16.77 -17.12 1.74
CA VAL A 91 -16.47 -17.12 3.18
C VAL A 91 -17.73 -16.74 3.99
N PRO A 92 -18.74 -17.63 4.06
CA PRO A 92 -20.02 -17.31 4.69
C PRO A 92 -19.90 -16.82 6.14
N GLY A 93 -20.64 -15.77 6.48
CA GLY A 93 -20.68 -15.18 7.82
C GLY A 93 -19.42 -14.41 8.24
N ILE A 94 -18.56 -14.07 7.28
CA ILE A 94 -17.41 -13.17 7.52
C ILE A 94 -17.83 -11.70 7.47
N LEU A 95 -18.74 -11.36 6.56
CA LEU A 95 -19.30 -10.02 6.44
C LEU A 95 -20.37 -9.80 7.51
N PRO A 96 -20.49 -8.59 8.08
CA PRO A 96 -21.65 -8.26 8.88
C PRO A 96 -22.91 -8.24 8.00
N PRO A 97 -24.10 -8.55 8.54
CA PRO A 97 -25.35 -8.61 7.78
C PRO A 97 -25.61 -7.38 6.90
N GLU A 98 -25.24 -6.20 7.36
CA GLU A 98 -25.45 -4.92 6.70
C GLU A 98 -24.50 -4.68 5.52
N ALA A 99 -23.39 -5.43 5.45
CA ALA A 99 -22.44 -5.40 4.34
C ALA A 99 -22.65 -6.54 3.33
N LEU A 100 -23.63 -7.43 3.55
CA LEU A 100 -23.97 -8.49 2.59
C LEU A 100 -24.47 -7.94 1.26
N LYS A 101 -25.15 -6.79 1.31
CA LYS A 101 -25.68 -6.11 0.13
C LYS A 101 -24.75 -4.96 -0.26
N ALA A 102 -23.93 -5.19 -1.28
CA ALA A 102 -23.12 -4.15 -1.90
C ALA A 102 -24.04 -3.18 -2.65
N SER A 103 -23.95 -1.90 -2.32
CA SER A 103 -24.79 -0.83 -2.91
C SER A 103 -23.93 0.13 -3.71
N PHE A 104 -24.43 0.57 -4.86
CA PHE A 104 -23.70 1.50 -5.74
C PHE A 104 -24.63 2.53 -6.36
N GLN A 105 -24.01 3.60 -6.85
CA GLN A 105 -24.65 4.59 -7.71
C GLN A 105 -23.95 4.69 -9.04
N PHE A 106 -24.73 4.63 -10.11
CA PHE A 106 -24.23 4.79 -11.46
C PHE A 106 -24.76 6.06 -12.08
N ILE A 107 -23.87 7.02 -12.32
CA ILE A 107 -24.19 8.34 -12.86
C ILE A 107 -23.79 8.34 -14.33
N VAL A 108 -24.79 8.45 -15.20
CA VAL A 108 -24.67 8.21 -16.65
C VAL A 108 -25.07 9.45 -17.43
N PRO A 109 -24.22 9.99 -18.32
CA PRO A 109 -24.59 11.12 -19.15
C PRO A 109 -25.72 10.75 -20.12
N LYS A 110 -26.61 11.70 -20.41
CA LYS A 110 -27.66 11.54 -21.43
C LYS A 110 -27.09 11.56 -22.86
N ARG A 111 -25.94 12.21 -23.04
CA ARG A 111 -25.24 12.34 -24.33
C ARG A 111 -23.80 11.94 -24.16
N TRP A 112 -23.33 11.05 -25.02
CA TRP A 112 -21.94 10.59 -25.05
C TRP A 112 -21.15 11.37 -26.08
N GLN A 113 -19.92 11.75 -25.75
CA GLN A 113 -19.03 12.45 -26.70
C GLN A 113 -18.40 11.46 -27.68
N LYS A 114 -17.78 10.39 -27.15
CA LYS A 114 -17.19 9.30 -27.91
C LYS A 114 -17.13 8.06 -27.02
N ASN A 115 -17.47 6.89 -27.57
CA ASN A 115 -17.59 5.63 -26.82
C ASN A 115 -18.57 5.78 -25.62
N ARG A 116 -18.56 4.82 -24.69
CA ARG A 116 -19.37 4.86 -23.44
C ARG A 116 -18.45 4.65 -22.22
N PRO A 117 -17.47 5.54 -21.97
CA PRO A 117 -16.46 5.32 -20.95
C PRO A 117 -17.05 5.39 -19.54
N VAL A 118 -16.58 4.49 -18.67
CA VAL A 118 -17.01 4.44 -17.27
C VAL A 118 -15.80 4.30 -16.35
N CYS A 119 -15.72 5.14 -15.33
CA CYS A 119 -14.76 4.98 -14.24
C CYS A 119 -15.47 4.53 -12.95
N ILE A 120 -15.01 3.44 -12.35
CA ILE A 120 -15.45 3.00 -11.02
C ILE A 120 -14.64 3.76 -9.96
N HIS A 121 -15.32 4.33 -8.98
CA HIS A 121 -14.72 5.07 -7.88
C HIS A 121 -14.90 4.31 -6.57
N LEU A 122 -13.80 3.91 -5.94
CA LEU A 122 -13.82 3.35 -4.58
C LEU A 122 -13.68 4.45 -3.53
N ALA A 123 -14.38 4.29 -2.41
CA ALA A 123 -14.51 5.34 -1.40
C ALA A 123 -13.25 5.40 -0.50
N GLY A 124 -12.80 6.61 -0.17
CA GLY A 124 -11.75 6.85 0.82
C GLY A 124 -12.29 6.82 2.24
N THR A 125 -11.41 6.87 3.25
CA THR A 125 -11.84 6.85 4.65
C THR A 125 -12.76 8.01 5.01
N GLY A 126 -13.89 7.72 5.65
CA GLY A 126 -14.90 8.73 6.01
C GLY A 126 -15.78 9.19 4.85
N ASP A 127 -15.64 8.62 3.65
CA ASP A 127 -16.51 8.92 2.50
C ASP A 127 -17.76 8.05 2.53
N HIS A 128 -18.68 8.40 3.45
CA HIS A 128 -19.97 7.74 3.60
C HIS A 128 -20.91 8.11 2.45
N PHE A 129 -21.72 7.13 2.02
CA PHE A 129 -22.64 7.26 0.89
C PHE A 129 -21.91 7.66 -0.41
N PHE A 130 -22.50 8.60 -1.16
CA PHE A 130 -22.06 8.94 -2.51
C PHE A 130 -21.84 10.44 -2.73
N TRP A 131 -22.29 11.31 -1.83
CA TRP A 131 -22.45 12.75 -2.11
C TRP A 131 -21.14 13.44 -2.52
N ARG A 132 -20.03 13.16 -1.83
CA ARG A 132 -18.73 13.79 -2.14
C ARG A 132 -18.22 13.36 -3.51
N ARG A 133 -18.12 12.05 -3.77
CA ARG A 133 -17.72 11.51 -5.08
C ARG A 133 -18.67 11.95 -6.19
N ARG A 134 -19.98 11.98 -5.94
CA ARG A 134 -20.98 12.45 -6.90
C ARG A 134 -20.76 13.92 -7.26
N THR A 135 -20.56 14.78 -6.26
CA THR A 135 -20.49 16.23 -6.45
C THR A 135 -19.15 16.69 -7.00
N LEU A 136 -18.05 16.13 -6.49
CA LEU A 136 -16.69 16.61 -6.78
C LEU A 136 -16.01 15.87 -7.93
N MET A 137 -16.47 14.65 -8.26
CA MET A 137 -15.91 13.82 -9.33
C MET A 137 -16.94 13.59 -10.44
N ALA A 138 -18.00 12.83 -10.19
CA ALA A 138 -18.90 12.33 -11.24
C ALA A 138 -19.59 13.44 -12.05
N ARG A 139 -20.18 14.45 -11.37
CA ARG A 139 -20.88 15.54 -12.05
C ARG A 139 -19.96 16.39 -12.93
N PRO A 140 -18.76 16.82 -12.46
CA PRO A 140 -17.77 17.42 -13.33
C PRO A 140 -17.34 16.53 -14.50
N MET A 141 -17.11 15.23 -14.28
CA MET A 141 -16.66 14.30 -15.34
C MET A 141 -17.65 14.13 -16.49
N ILE A 142 -18.95 14.19 -16.19
CA ILE A 142 -19.99 14.26 -17.23
C ILE A 142 -19.83 15.51 -18.08
N LYS A 143 -19.66 16.68 -17.46
CA LYS A 143 -19.58 17.96 -18.18
C LYS A 143 -18.29 18.13 -18.95
N GLU A 144 -17.17 17.73 -18.36
CA GLU A 144 -15.83 17.93 -18.88
C GLU A 144 -15.49 16.92 -19.99
N ALA A 145 -15.89 15.65 -19.84
CA ALA A 145 -15.46 14.56 -20.72
C ALA A 145 -16.60 13.66 -21.25
N GLY A 146 -17.86 13.91 -20.87
CA GLY A 146 -18.97 13.04 -21.25
C GLY A 146 -18.80 11.61 -20.71
N MET A 147 -18.13 11.46 -19.57
CA MET A 147 -17.79 10.17 -18.97
C MET A 147 -18.72 9.84 -17.81
N ALA A 148 -19.11 8.56 -17.70
CA ALA A 148 -19.89 8.07 -16.58
C ALA A 148 -19.02 7.67 -15.39
N SER A 149 -19.63 7.70 -14.21
CA SER A 149 -19.00 7.28 -12.96
C SER A 149 -19.87 6.28 -12.22
N LEU A 150 -19.27 5.18 -11.77
CA LEU A 150 -19.91 4.23 -10.88
C LEU A 150 -19.28 4.33 -9.49
N LEU A 151 -20.08 4.63 -8.48
CA LEU A 151 -19.66 4.88 -7.11
C LEU A 151 -20.06 3.70 -6.24
N LEU A 152 -19.10 2.86 -5.83
CA LEU A 152 -19.35 1.73 -4.92
C LEU A 152 -19.27 2.19 -3.46
N GLU A 153 -20.19 1.76 -2.62
CA GLU A 153 -20.10 1.97 -1.18
C GLU A 153 -19.19 0.92 -0.53
N ASN A 154 -18.32 1.34 0.40
CA ASN A 154 -17.41 0.40 1.05
C ASN A 154 -18.16 -0.44 2.09
N PRO A 155 -17.80 -1.73 2.25
CA PRO A 155 -18.21 -2.54 3.39
C PRO A 155 -17.92 -1.81 4.71
N TYR A 156 -18.76 -2.00 5.73
CA TYR A 156 -18.69 -1.37 7.07
C TYR A 156 -18.96 0.13 7.16
N TYR A 157 -18.99 0.88 6.05
CA TYR A 157 -19.19 2.35 6.11
C TYR A 157 -20.64 2.73 6.39
N ILE A 158 -21.57 1.79 6.19
CA ILE A 158 -22.98 1.89 6.57
C ILE A 158 -23.18 1.83 8.10
N LEU A 159 -22.24 1.20 8.82
CA LEU A 159 -22.37 0.90 10.26
C LEU A 159 -21.64 1.88 11.17
N LEU A 160 -20.56 2.48 10.67
CA LEU A 160 -19.61 3.22 11.49
C LEU A 160 -19.63 4.68 11.06
N LEU A 161 -20.32 5.53 11.83
CA LEU A 161 -20.40 6.98 11.63
C LEU A 161 -19.01 7.67 11.51
N TRP A 162 -17.92 6.97 11.87
CA TRP A 162 -16.54 7.49 11.94
C TRP A 162 -15.49 6.64 11.20
N SER A 163 -15.88 5.65 10.38
CA SER A 163 -14.95 4.82 9.57
C SER A 163 -13.81 4.15 10.35
N CYS A 164 -13.97 3.88 11.64
CA CYS A 164 -12.97 3.22 12.47
C CYS A 164 -13.20 1.71 12.51
N LEU A 165 -12.38 0.94 11.80
CA LEU A 165 -12.36 -0.52 11.91
C LEU A 165 -11.92 -0.94 13.31
N LYS A 166 -12.58 -1.96 13.88
CA LYS A 166 -12.30 -2.40 15.26
C LYS A 166 -11.06 -3.29 15.30
N ASN A 167 -10.86 -4.10 14.26
CA ASN A 167 -9.78 -5.08 14.16
C ASN A 167 -9.03 -4.96 12.83
N VAL A 168 -7.77 -5.39 12.81
CA VAL A 168 -6.98 -5.51 11.55
C VAL A 168 -7.67 -6.46 10.57
N SER A 169 -8.31 -7.52 11.07
CA SER A 169 -9.06 -8.47 10.25
C SER A 169 -10.16 -7.81 9.43
N ASP A 170 -10.81 -6.77 9.95
CA ASP A 170 -11.91 -6.09 9.26
C ASP A 170 -11.40 -5.37 7.99
N LEU A 171 -10.12 -4.93 8.00
CA LEU A 171 -9.47 -4.34 6.83
C LEU A 171 -9.31 -5.36 5.71
N PHE A 172 -8.96 -6.60 6.06
CA PHE A 172 -8.77 -7.68 5.10
C PHE A 172 -10.09 -8.18 4.54
N VAL A 173 -11.13 -8.29 5.38
CA VAL A 173 -12.48 -8.65 4.95
C VAL A 173 -13.04 -7.59 4.01
N MET A 174 -12.92 -6.30 4.36
CA MET A 174 -13.31 -5.20 3.48
C MET A 174 -12.54 -5.21 2.17
N GLY A 175 -11.22 -5.47 2.20
CA GLY A 175 -10.39 -5.54 1.00
C GLY A 175 -10.79 -6.69 0.07
N GLY A 176 -10.99 -7.90 0.62
CA GLY A 176 -11.45 -9.05 -0.14
C GLY A 176 -12.83 -8.83 -0.77
N ALA A 177 -13.75 -8.20 -0.04
CA ALA A 177 -15.06 -7.84 -0.55
C ALA A 177 -14.95 -6.84 -1.71
N LEU A 178 -14.21 -5.74 -1.54
CA LEU A 178 -14.05 -4.71 -2.55
C LEU A 178 -13.39 -5.22 -3.84
N ILE A 179 -12.44 -6.15 -3.74
CA ILE A 179 -11.84 -6.80 -4.92
C ILE A 179 -12.92 -7.55 -5.72
N LEU A 180 -13.69 -8.42 -5.08
CA LEU A 180 -14.71 -9.23 -5.76
C LEU A 180 -15.90 -8.38 -6.24
N GLU A 181 -16.33 -7.42 -5.44
CA GLU A 181 -17.41 -6.47 -5.77
C GLU A 181 -17.04 -5.59 -6.96
N SER A 182 -15.78 -5.18 -7.08
CA SER A 182 -15.28 -4.45 -8.25
C SER A 182 -15.34 -5.32 -9.51
N THR A 183 -14.98 -6.61 -9.42
CA THR A 183 -15.08 -7.55 -10.54
C THR A 183 -16.53 -7.74 -11.00
N VAL A 184 -17.50 -7.85 -10.09
CA VAL A 184 -18.94 -7.89 -10.43
C VAL A 184 -19.33 -6.69 -11.28
N LEU A 185 -18.94 -5.49 -10.84
CA LEU A 185 -19.28 -4.24 -11.51
C LEU A 185 -18.59 -4.10 -12.86
N LEU A 186 -17.32 -4.52 -12.98
CA LEU A 186 -16.60 -4.52 -14.25
C LEU A 186 -17.28 -5.45 -15.27
N HIS A 187 -17.62 -6.68 -14.88
CA HIS A 187 -18.40 -7.57 -15.75
C HIS A 187 -19.75 -6.97 -16.13
N TRP A 188 -20.50 -6.42 -15.17
CA TRP A 188 -21.81 -5.84 -15.43
C TRP A 188 -21.74 -4.66 -16.41
N LEU A 189 -20.73 -3.80 -16.28
CA LEU A 189 -20.49 -2.70 -17.20
C LEU A 189 -20.04 -3.19 -18.59
N GLU A 190 -19.16 -4.19 -18.65
CA GLU A 190 -18.72 -4.76 -19.92
C GLU A 190 -19.90 -5.38 -20.69
N ARG A 191 -20.75 -6.19 -20.03
CA ARG A 191 -21.98 -6.74 -20.62
C ARG A 191 -22.97 -5.64 -21.03
N GLY A 192 -22.98 -4.52 -20.31
CA GLY A 192 -23.77 -3.34 -20.63
C GLY A 192 -23.29 -2.55 -21.86
N GLY A 193 -22.19 -2.97 -22.48
CA GLY A 193 -21.60 -2.31 -23.65
C GLY A 193 -20.92 -0.98 -23.31
N TYR A 194 -20.40 -0.86 -22.08
CA TYR A 194 -19.61 0.29 -21.64
C TYR A 194 -18.13 0.05 -21.93
N TRP A 195 -17.48 1.04 -22.54
CA TRP A 195 -16.07 0.96 -22.94
C TRP A 195 -15.50 2.35 -23.24
N PRO A 196 -14.21 2.61 -22.93
CA PRO A 196 -13.35 1.83 -22.03
C PRO A 196 -13.82 1.87 -20.57
N LEU A 197 -13.44 0.86 -19.80
CA LEU A 197 -13.66 0.80 -18.34
C LEU A 197 -12.37 1.18 -17.63
N GLY A 198 -12.45 1.80 -16.44
CA GLY A 198 -11.30 2.13 -15.61
C GLY A 198 -11.65 2.25 -14.13
N MET A 199 -10.65 2.32 -13.27
CA MET A 199 -10.83 2.40 -11.82
C MET A 199 -10.03 3.54 -11.18
N THR A 200 -10.61 4.15 -10.16
CA THR A 200 -9.97 5.20 -9.36
C THR A 200 -10.45 5.13 -7.90
N GLY A 201 -9.74 5.83 -7.04
CA GLY A 201 -10.16 6.10 -5.69
C GLY A 201 -9.17 7.06 -5.03
N ILE A 202 -9.56 7.63 -3.91
CA ILE A 202 -8.71 8.55 -3.14
C ILE A 202 -8.38 7.93 -1.79
N SER A 203 -7.14 8.04 -1.34
CA SER A 203 -6.69 7.49 -0.07
C SER A 203 -6.91 5.98 -0.01
N MET A 204 -7.54 5.47 1.04
CA MET A 204 -7.93 4.06 1.14
C MET A 204 -8.63 3.54 -0.12
N GLY A 205 -9.48 4.34 -0.77
CA GLY A 205 -10.15 3.95 -2.01
C GLY A 205 -9.20 3.80 -3.19
N GLY A 206 -8.15 4.63 -3.28
CA GLY A 206 -7.13 4.51 -4.31
C GLY A 206 -6.31 3.24 -4.14
N TYR A 207 -5.98 2.91 -2.89
CA TYR A 207 -5.31 1.66 -2.53
C TYR A 207 -6.18 0.43 -2.82
N MET A 208 -7.48 0.47 -2.50
CA MET A 208 -8.41 -0.62 -2.85
C MET A 208 -8.60 -0.77 -4.36
N ALA A 209 -8.61 0.34 -5.11
CA ALA A 209 -8.73 0.29 -6.57
C ALA A 209 -7.50 -0.38 -7.17
N SER A 210 -6.31 -0.07 -6.62
CA SER A 210 -5.06 -0.75 -6.96
C SER A 210 -5.13 -2.25 -6.75
N LEU A 211 -5.63 -2.73 -5.59
CA LEU A 211 -5.81 -4.17 -5.36
C LEU A 211 -6.83 -4.78 -6.30
N ALA A 212 -7.97 -4.12 -6.54
CA ALA A 212 -9.02 -4.66 -7.40
C ALA A 212 -8.52 -4.94 -8.83
N VAL A 213 -7.77 -4.00 -9.43
CA VAL A 213 -7.30 -4.18 -10.81
C VAL A 213 -6.23 -5.26 -10.97
N THR A 214 -5.55 -5.68 -9.90
CA THR A 214 -4.61 -6.81 -9.97
C THR A 214 -5.30 -8.10 -10.44
N ASN A 215 -6.58 -8.24 -10.12
CA ASN A 215 -7.40 -9.41 -10.42
C ASN A 215 -8.23 -9.27 -11.70
N TRP A 216 -8.24 -8.10 -12.35
CA TRP A 216 -8.94 -7.93 -13.62
C TRP A 216 -8.10 -8.52 -14.78
N PRO A 217 -8.65 -9.41 -15.63
CA PRO A 217 -7.88 -10.13 -16.64
C PRO A 217 -7.63 -9.37 -17.94
N LYS A 218 -8.03 -8.09 -18.04
CA LYS A 218 -7.86 -7.26 -19.24
C LYS A 218 -7.09 -5.98 -18.90
N PRO A 219 -6.44 -5.32 -19.89
CA PRO A 219 -5.87 -3.99 -19.69
C PRO A 219 -6.94 -3.02 -19.16
N ILE A 220 -6.60 -2.21 -18.17
CA ILE A 220 -7.54 -1.27 -17.53
C ILE A 220 -6.79 -0.03 -17.01
N PRO A 221 -7.27 1.20 -17.30
CA PRO A 221 -6.77 2.42 -16.65
C PRO A 221 -7.00 2.37 -15.14
N LEU A 222 -5.93 2.58 -14.38
CA LEU A 222 -5.97 2.71 -12.92
C LEU A 222 -5.42 4.09 -12.51
N ILE A 223 -6.17 4.81 -11.68
CA ILE A 223 -5.80 6.14 -11.20
C ILE A 223 -5.90 6.16 -9.67
N PRO A 224 -4.90 5.63 -8.95
CA PRO A 224 -4.88 5.62 -7.50
C PRO A 224 -4.41 7.00 -7.01
N CYS A 225 -5.29 7.73 -6.32
CA CYS A 225 -5.00 9.06 -5.81
C CYS A 225 -4.69 8.99 -4.31
N LEU A 226 -3.66 9.71 -3.87
CA LEU A 226 -3.21 9.82 -2.49
C LEU A 226 -3.10 8.45 -1.81
N SER A 227 -2.50 7.47 -2.47
CA SER A 227 -2.42 6.09 -1.99
C SER A 227 -1.11 5.44 -2.43
N TRP A 228 -0.63 4.46 -1.68
CA TRP A 228 0.67 3.83 -1.97
C TRP A 228 0.56 2.32 -1.92
N SER A 229 1.69 1.64 -1.81
CA SER A 229 1.82 0.21 -2.01
C SER A 229 1.45 -0.69 -0.84
N THR A 230 1.26 -0.14 0.36
CA THR A 230 0.92 -0.94 1.54
C THR A 230 0.20 -0.10 2.59
N ALA A 231 -0.63 -0.75 3.41
CA ALA A 231 -1.22 -0.15 4.59
C ALA A 231 -0.25 -0.13 5.78
N SER A 232 0.82 -0.93 5.76
CA SER A 232 1.73 -1.09 6.90
C SER A 232 2.33 0.24 7.33
N SER A 233 2.84 1.06 6.40
CA SER A 233 3.45 2.35 6.71
C SER A 233 2.43 3.35 7.27
N VAL A 234 1.18 3.29 6.83
CA VAL A 234 0.10 4.15 7.34
C VAL A 234 -0.12 3.94 8.84
N PHE A 235 -0.15 2.68 9.29
CA PHE A 235 -0.42 2.33 10.68
C PHE A 235 0.82 2.19 11.57
N THR A 236 2.03 2.09 11.00
CA THR A 236 3.25 1.86 11.78
C THR A 236 4.16 3.08 11.85
N THR A 237 4.11 3.97 10.86
CA THR A 237 4.96 5.18 10.81
C THR A 237 4.20 6.46 10.46
N GLY A 238 3.02 6.36 9.84
CA GLY A 238 2.19 7.51 9.44
C GLY A 238 1.45 8.14 10.62
N VAL A 239 0.69 9.22 10.36
CA VAL A 239 -0.08 9.89 11.44
C VAL A 239 -1.11 8.97 12.11
N LEU A 240 -1.59 7.93 11.42
CA LEU A 240 -2.51 6.95 11.98
C LEU A 240 -1.84 5.96 12.93
N SER A 241 -0.51 5.86 12.94
CA SER A 241 0.21 5.08 13.97
C SER A 241 -0.10 5.55 15.39
N LYS A 242 -0.42 6.83 15.57
CA LYS A 242 -0.80 7.40 16.88
C LYS A 242 -2.18 6.96 17.35
N ALA A 243 -3.03 6.47 16.44
CA ALA A 243 -4.34 5.94 16.79
C ALA A 243 -4.26 4.48 17.24
N VAL A 244 -3.18 3.77 16.90
CA VAL A 244 -2.99 2.36 17.24
C VAL A 244 -2.77 2.19 18.74
N ASN A 245 -3.49 1.24 19.35
CA ASN A 245 -3.34 0.88 20.76
C ASN A 245 -2.08 0.02 20.99
N TRP A 246 -0.90 0.62 20.84
CA TRP A 246 0.39 -0.08 20.98
C TRP A 246 0.56 -0.78 22.32
N THR A 247 0.06 -0.19 23.41
CA THR A 247 0.13 -0.81 24.74
C THR A 247 -0.63 -2.13 24.80
N GLU A 248 -1.77 -2.24 24.12
CA GLU A 248 -2.53 -3.49 24.10
C GLU A 248 -1.92 -4.50 23.12
N LEU A 249 -1.46 -4.03 21.96
CA LEU A 249 -0.78 -4.88 20.98
C LEU A 249 0.51 -5.48 21.56
N GLU A 250 1.30 -4.70 22.29
CA GLU A 250 2.50 -5.16 23.01
C GLU A 250 2.18 -6.21 24.08
N LYS A 251 1.08 -6.05 24.83
CA LYS A 251 0.65 -7.07 25.80
C LYS A 251 0.24 -8.35 25.10
N GLN A 252 -0.56 -8.24 24.04
CA GLN A 252 -1.00 -9.39 23.26
C GLN A 252 0.20 -10.12 22.68
N TYR A 253 1.15 -9.39 22.10
CA TYR A 253 2.41 -9.92 21.57
C TYR A 253 3.25 -10.61 22.67
N ALA A 254 3.40 -9.98 23.84
CA ALA A 254 4.21 -10.52 24.93
C ALA A 254 3.60 -11.75 25.63
N ILE A 255 2.27 -11.91 25.61
CA ILE A 255 1.57 -12.96 26.36
C ILE A 255 1.32 -14.20 25.50
N ASN A 256 1.16 -14.05 24.18
CA ASN A 256 0.86 -15.17 23.29
C ASN A 256 2.13 -15.67 22.59
N SER A 257 2.70 -16.78 23.08
CA SER A 257 3.78 -17.51 22.38
C SER A 257 3.34 -18.00 20.99
N VAL A 258 2.03 -18.14 20.77
CA VAL A 258 1.41 -18.46 19.48
C VAL A 258 1.79 -17.45 18.40
N TYR A 259 1.96 -16.17 18.74
CA TYR A 259 2.36 -15.17 17.75
C TYR A 259 3.80 -15.40 17.27
N GLU A 260 4.72 -15.85 18.12
CA GLU A 260 6.10 -16.13 17.73
C GLU A 260 6.19 -17.31 16.74
N GLU A 261 5.41 -18.37 16.98
CA GLU A 261 5.31 -19.54 16.10
C GLU A 261 4.56 -19.24 14.79
N GLU A 262 3.42 -18.53 14.85
CA GLU A 262 2.66 -18.13 13.67
C GLU A 262 3.43 -17.12 12.81
N ILE A 263 4.17 -16.19 13.42
CA ILE A 263 5.10 -15.28 12.73
C ILE A 263 6.22 -16.07 12.08
N THR A 264 6.80 -17.06 12.77
CA THR A 264 7.83 -17.90 12.18
C THR A 264 7.27 -18.65 10.97
N HIS A 265 6.04 -19.16 11.06
CA HIS A 265 5.37 -19.79 9.92
C HIS A 265 5.02 -18.81 8.79
N LEU A 266 4.56 -17.60 9.11
CA LEU A 266 4.29 -16.53 8.15
C LEU A 266 5.59 -16.05 7.49
N LEU A 267 6.68 -15.87 8.24
CA LEU A 267 7.99 -15.41 7.75
C LEU A 267 8.80 -16.51 7.05
N GLU A 268 8.72 -17.77 7.48
CA GLU A 268 9.27 -18.93 6.76
C GLU A 268 8.51 -19.16 5.45
N TYR A 269 7.19 -18.92 5.44
CA TYR A 269 6.39 -18.81 4.22
C TYR A 269 6.80 -17.59 3.36
N CYS A 270 7.18 -16.45 3.96
CA CYS A 270 7.71 -15.27 3.27
C CYS A 270 9.13 -15.45 2.67
N GLY A 271 9.84 -16.55 2.96
CA GLY A 271 11.25 -16.74 2.61
C GLY A 271 11.55 -17.37 1.26
N ALA A 272 10.58 -18.00 0.59
CA ALA A 272 10.85 -18.79 -0.62
C ALA A 272 10.79 -17.98 -1.93
N ASP A 273 9.87 -17.01 -2.05
CA ASP A 273 9.63 -16.31 -3.32
C ASP A 273 9.90 -14.80 -3.27
N SER A 274 9.73 -14.13 -2.13
CA SER A 274 9.94 -12.68 -1.97
C SER A 274 11.42 -12.26 -2.04
N LEU A 275 12.34 -13.17 -1.65
CA LEU A 275 13.79 -12.95 -1.70
C LEU A 275 14.41 -13.35 -3.05
N ARG A 276 13.69 -14.11 -3.88
CA ARG A 276 14.21 -14.59 -5.18
C ARG A 276 14.13 -13.56 -6.30
N MET A 277 13.36 -12.48 -6.15
CA MET A 277 13.37 -11.36 -7.09
C MET A 277 14.54 -10.37 -6.90
N GLY A 278 15.61 -10.78 -6.21
CA GLY A 278 16.86 -10.00 -6.06
C GLY A 278 18.15 -10.76 -6.35
N THR A 279 18.09 -12.02 -6.76
CA THR A 279 19.28 -12.84 -7.03
C THR A 279 19.12 -13.67 -8.31
N GLU A 280 19.07 -12.98 -9.44
CA GLU A 280 19.57 -13.57 -10.69
C GLU A 280 21.12 -13.62 -10.59
N PRO A 281 21.77 -14.78 -10.76
CA PRO A 281 23.21 -14.89 -10.62
C PRO A 281 23.88 -14.20 -11.80
N LEU A 282 24.35 -12.97 -11.59
CA LEU A 282 25.24 -12.29 -12.52
C LEU A 282 26.56 -13.08 -12.58
N LYS A 283 26.69 -13.95 -13.58
CA LYS A 283 28.01 -14.39 -14.06
C LYS A 283 28.76 -13.13 -14.47
N ASN A 284 29.78 -12.75 -13.70
CA ASN A 284 31.00 -12.07 -14.13
C ASN A 284 31.84 -11.77 -12.88
N ALA A 285 32.63 -12.76 -12.48
CA ALA A 285 33.66 -12.61 -11.47
C ALA A 285 34.88 -11.92 -12.08
N ASP A 286 34.78 -10.64 -12.43
CA ASP A 286 35.93 -9.87 -12.96
C ASP A 286 35.89 -8.35 -12.65
N THR A 287 35.00 -7.87 -11.77
CA THR A 287 34.85 -6.40 -11.57
C THR A 287 35.02 -5.92 -10.13
N ILE A 288 35.34 -6.81 -9.18
CA ILE A 288 35.62 -6.40 -7.78
C ILE A 288 37.11 -6.07 -7.54
N GLU A 289 38.01 -6.43 -8.46
CA GLU A 289 39.45 -6.18 -8.30
C GLU A 289 39.89 -4.77 -8.72
N SER A 290 39.01 -3.95 -9.34
CA SER A 290 39.35 -2.58 -9.78
C SER A 290 38.94 -1.46 -8.81
N LEU A 291 38.30 -1.79 -7.68
CA LEU A 291 37.76 -0.82 -6.70
C LEU A 291 38.65 -0.65 -5.46
N LEU A 292 39.71 -1.46 -5.32
CA LEU A 292 40.69 -1.38 -4.25
C LEU A 292 42.04 -0.96 -4.82
N GLY A 293 42.26 0.36 -4.93
CA GLY A 293 43.48 0.97 -5.45
C GLY A 293 44.72 0.67 -4.59
N LEU A 294 45.32 -0.50 -4.77
CA LEU A 294 46.65 -0.83 -4.29
C LEU A 294 47.61 -0.88 -5.47
N SER A 295 48.29 0.25 -5.69
CA SER A 295 49.41 0.35 -6.61
C SER A 295 50.59 -0.46 -6.08
N ARG A 296 51.00 -1.49 -6.84
CA ARG A 296 52.40 -1.95 -6.84
C ARG A 296 52.72 -2.60 -8.18
N GLY A 297 53.00 -1.76 -9.18
CA GLY A 297 53.51 -2.18 -10.49
C GLY A 297 54.97 -1.78 -10.64
N GLU A 298 55.86 -2.79 -10.65
CA GLU A 298 57.18 -2.70 -11.25
C GLU A 298 57.04 -2.58 -12.78
N ARG A 299 57.87 -1.71 -13.38
CA ARG A 299 58.22 -1.70 -14.83
C ARG A 299 59.33 -2.74 -15.08
N PRO A 300 59.77 -3.04 -16.34
CA PRO A 300 59.48 -2.46 -17.66
C PRO A 300 59.05 -3.56 -18.68
N SER A 301 58.76 -3.36 -19.97
CA SER A 301 59.55 -2.73 -21.04
C SER A 301 58.89 -2.91 -22.43
N VAL A 302 59.01 -1.86 -23.25
CA VAL A 302 59.29 -1.85 -24.72
C VAL A 302 58.16 -2.14 -25.74
N GLY A 303 58.03 -1.22 -26.72
CA GLY A 303 57.51 -1.49 -28.07
C GLY A 303 56.34 -0.61 -28.55
N GLN A 304 56.48 0.70 -28.81
CA GLN A 304 56.81 1.37 -30.10
C GLN A 304 55.68 1.44 -31.18
N TYR A 305 55.45 2.69 -31.66
CA TYR A 305 54.83 3.17 -32.92
C TYR A 305 53.29 3.09 -33.06
N THR A 306 52.52 4.03 -33.63
CA THR A 306 52.68 5.26 -34.48
C THR A 306 51.32 5.99 -34.45
N GLU A 307 51.23 7.28 -34.14
CA GLU A 307 51.25 8.46 -35.04
C GLU A 307 50.00 8.70 -35.93
N THR A 308 49.36 9.88 -35.75
CA THR A 308 48.77 10.84 -36.73
C THR A 308 47.70 11.69 -35.99
N GLY A 309 47.91 12.98 -35.71
CA GLY A 309 47.67 14.15 -36.59
C GLY A 309 46.20 14.59 -36.48
N ARG A 310 45.75 15.83 -36.24
CA ARG A 310 46.21 17.21 -36.45
C ARG A 310 45.21 18.15 -35.72
N GLU A 311 45.66 19.17 -34.98
CA GLU A 311 45.65 20.63 -35.30
C GLU A 311 44.35 21.44 -34.97
N GLY A 312 44.59 22.65 -34.44
CA GLY A 312 43.65 23.79 -34.34
C GLY A 312 43.35 24.20 -32.88
N GLU A 313 44.16 24.99 -32.18
CA GLU A 313 44.15 26.49 -32.14
C GLU A 313 42.82 27.06 -31.59
N VAL A 314 42.68 28.08 -30.73
CA VAL A 314 43.44 29.21 -30.12
C VAL A 314 42.37 29.80 -29.13
N GLU A 315 42.58 30.32 -27.92
CA GLU A 315 43.30 31.54 -27.56
C GLU A 315 43.28 31.80 -26.05
N GLN A 316 44.30 32.55 -25.63
CA GLN A 316 44.59 33.25 -24.35
C GLN A 316 43.41 34.12 -23.85
N GLY A 317 43.23 34.48 -22.58
CA GLY A 317 44.15 34.88 -21.52
C GLY A 317 43.36 35.66 -20.42
N PRO A 318 43.99 36.50 -19.56
CA PRO A 318 44.11 36.19 -18.12
C PRO A 318 43.82 37.38 -17.16
N LEU A 319 44.19 37.22 -15.86
CA LEU A 319 44.58 38.27 -14.87
C LEU A 319 43.43 38.92 -14.04
N ILE A 320 43.53 39.43 -12.79
CA ILE A 320 44.53 39.60 -11.72
C ILE A 320 43.77 40.18 -10.49
N GLY A 321 44.28 40.01 -9.25
CA GLY A 321 44.21 41.06 -8.19
C GLY A 321 43.58 40.66 -6.84
N ARG A 322 44.32 40.33 -5.76
CA ARG A 322 45.07 41.16 -4.76
C ARG A 322 44.19 41.65 -3.57
N GLY A 323 44.52 41.23 -2.33
CA GLY A 323 43.82 41.47 -1.02
C GLY A 323 43.95 42.89 -0.41
N PRO A 324 44.15 43.13 0.92
CA PRO A 324 44.02 42.31 2.15
C PRO A 324 43.43 43.04 3.42
N LYS A 325 43.39 42.35 4.60
CA LYS A 325 43.59 42.80 6.03
C LYS A 325 42.45 42.74 7.09
N GLY A 326 42.83 42.20 8.27
CA GLY A 326 42.33 42.47 9.65
C GLY A 326 41.88 41.21 10.42
N GLY A 327 42.70 40.54 11.27
CA GLY A 327 42.98 40.81 12.72
C GLY A 327 41.83 40.29 13.62
N ARG A 328 41.94 39.49 14.70
CA ARG A 328 42.99 39.25 15.72
C ARG A 328 42.56 38.07 16.66
N ASN A 329 43.55 37.28 17.14
CA ASN A 329 43.69 36.50 18.41
C ASN A 329 42.60 35.49 18.89
N GLY A 330 42.93 34.30 19.42
CA GLY A 330 44.24 33.73 19.77
C GLY A 330 44.20 32.27 20.29
N ASP A 331 45.39 31.66 20.22
CA ASP A 331 46.05 30.61 21.03
C ASP A 331 45.29 29.33 21.46
N LYS A 332 45.70 28.16 20.93
CA LYS A 332 46.68 27.15 21.46
C LYS A 332 45.97 26.11 22.35
N ASP A 333 46.09 24.79 22.16
CA ASP A 333 47.32 24.01 22.17
C ASP A 333 47.29 22.75 21.28
N HIS A 334 48.49 22.45 20.76
CA HIS A 334 48.95 21.19 20.17
C HIS A 334 49.08 20.09 21.25
N LEU A 335 48.79 18.83 20.91
CA LEU A 335 49.83 17.78 21.00
C LEU A 335 49.46 16.52 20.20
N LEU A 336 50.40 16.14 19.33
CA LEU A 336 50.46 14.91 18.55
C LEU A 336 51.10 13.80 19.40
N SER A 337 50.58 12.58 19.30
CA SER A 337 51.34 11.31 19.27
C SER A 337 50.33 10.16 19.11
N SER A 338 50.62 9.01 18.53
CA SER A 338 51.62 8.54 17.59
C SER A 338 51.06 7.21 17.09
N VAL A 339 51.32 6.92 15.82
CA VAL A 339 51.10 5.63 15.17
C VAL A 339 51.81 4.52 15.94
N ASN A 340 51.15 3.38 16.13
CA ASN A 340 51.80 2.09 15.93
C ASN A 340 50.79 0.99 15.58
N ASN A 341 51.14 0.31 14.51
CA ASN A 341 50.42 -0.74 13.82
C ASN A 341 51.07 -2.07 14.21
N SER A 342 50.30 -3.07 14.60
CA SER A 342 50.77 -4.47 14.60
C SER A 342 49.56 -5.38 14.40
N GLY A 343 49.45 -5.92 13.18
CA GLY A 343 48.43 -6.90 12.85
C GLY A 343 48.70 -8.26 13.48
N THR A 344 47.65 -9.08 13.58
CA THR A 344 47.74 -10.54 13.46
C THR A 344 46.33 -11.15 13.34
N SER A 345 46.18 -11.95 12.29
CA SER A 345 45.40 -13.20 12.22
C SER A 345 43.87 -13.20 12.27
N LEU A 346 43.31 -13.76 11.19
CA LEU A 346 42.10 -14.59 11.11
C LEU A 346 41.71 -15.25 12.44
N ASP A 347 40.41 -15.25 12.77
CA ASP A 347 39.66 -16.50 12.80
C ASP A 347 38.13 -16.29 12.75
N THR A 348 37.51 -16.99 11.80
CA THR A 348 36.06 -17.14 11.68
C THR A 348 35.63 -18.37 12.46
N ARG A 349 34.93 -18.22 13.58
CA ARG A 349 34.14 -19.32 14.14
C ARG A 349 33.05 -18.87 15.09
N SER A 350 31.81 -19.08 14.63
CA SER A 350 30.66 -19.63 15.36
C SER A 350 30.72 -19.61 16.88
N LEU A 351 29.83 -18.83 17.52
CA LEU A 351 29.30 -19.16 18.84
C LEU A 351 27.82 -18.75 18.94
N TYR A 352 26.96 -19.72 18.63
CA TYR A 352 25.69 -19.92 19.34
C TYR A 352 26.03 -20.07 20.84
N ALA A 353 25.75 -19.04 21.63
CA ALA A 353 25.85 -19.12 23.09
C ALA A 353 24.46 -19.05 23.71
N LYS A 354 23.93 -20.23 24.04
CA LYS A 354 22.85 -20.42 25.04
C LYS A 354 23.28 -19.75 26.34
N SER A 355 22.54 -18.75 26.81
CA SER A 355 22.64 -18.29 28.20
C SER A 355 21.36 -18.60 28.97
N THR A 356 21.34 -19.79 29.56
CA THR A 356 20.54 -20.10 30.74
C THR A 356 21.12 -19.33 31.92
N LEU A 357 20.44 -18.31 32.43
CA LEU A 357 20.79 -17.69 33.72
C LEU A 357 19.54 -17.37 34.55
N HIS A 358 19.40 -18.21 35.59
CA HIS A 358 18.78 -18.00 36.90
C HIS A 358 17.78 -16.84 37.10
N TRP A 359 16.52 -17.27 37.26
CA TRP A 359 15.44 -16.55 37.93
C TRP A 359 15.76 -16.31 39.41
N LYS A 360 16.00 -15.06 39.80
CA LYS A 360 15.82 -14.59 41.18
C LYS A 360 15.02 -13.28 41.20
N ASN A 361 14.05 -13.30 42.11
CA ASN A 361 12.87 -12.46 42.24
C ASN A 361 13.19 -11.10 42.88
N ARG A 362 12.68 -9.97 42.33
CA ARG A 362 11.91 -8.92 43.04
C ARG A 362 11.66 -7.64 42.22
N ASN A 363 10.40 -7.19 42.31
CA ASN A 363 9.88 -5.82 42.35
C ASN A 363 9.80 -4.97 41.05
N SER A 364 8.57 -4.94 40.51
CA SER A 364 7.81 -3.74 40.10
C SER A 364 8.63 -2.48 39.75
N ALA A 365 9.09 -2.41 38.51
CA ALA A 365 9.22 -1.18 37.77
C ALA A 365 8.70 -1.43 36.35
N LYS A 366 7.80 -0.57 35.85
CA LYS A 366 7.36 -0.56 34.44
C LYS A 366 8.57 -0.34 33.54
N CYS A 367 9.29 -1.40 33.21
CA CYS A 367 10.30 -1.37 32.16
C CYS A 367 9.53 -1.51 30.84
N PHE A 368 9.18 -0.38 30.23
CA PHE A 368 8.93 -0.37 28.78
C PHE A 368 10.22 -0.86 28.15
N ARG A 369 10.29 -2.15 27.77
CA ARG A 369 11.42 -2.70 27.02
C ARG A 369 11.37 -2.08 25.63
N PRO A 370 12.33 -1.22 25.23
CA PRO A 370 12.33 -0.63 23.89
C PRO A 370 12.40 -1.69 22.79
N SER A 371 12.92 -2.89 23.11
CA SER A 371 12.92 -4.06 22.23
C SER A 371 11.51 -4.54 21.90
N LEU A 372 10.63 -4.67 22.91
CA LEU A 372 9.27 -5.20 22.75
C LEU A 372 8.41 -4.30 21.86
N HIS A 373 8.52 -2.97 22.03
CA HIS A 373 7.82 -2.01 21.18
C HIS A 373 8.27 -2.13 19.72
N ARG A 374 9.59 -2.21 19.49
CA ARG A 374 10.16 -2.38 18.15
C ARG A 374 9.76 -3.71 17.51
N GLU A 375 9.77 -4.80 18.28
CA GLU A 375 9.30 -6.13 17.85
C GLU A 375 7.83 -6.11 17.49
N SER A 376 6.99 -5.48 18.32
CA SER A 376 5.54 -5.32 18.08
C SER A 376 5.24 -4.51 16.82
N ILE A 377 6.02 -3.45 16.55
CA ILE A 377 5.93 -2.70 15.29
C ILE A 377 6.32 -3.57 14.11
N SER A 378 7.44 -4.30 14.20
CA SER A 378 7.89 -5.20 13.12
C SER A 378 6.87 -6.31 12.85
N PHE A 379 6.25 -6.85 13.90
CA PHE A 379 5.15 -7.80 13.78
C PHE A 379 3.97 -7.21 13.01
N MET A 380 3.49 -6.04 13.44
CA MET A 380 2.39 -5.35 12.79
C MET A 380 2.69 -5.05 11.32
N LYS A 381 3.94 -4.65 11.01
CA LYS A 381 4.40 -4.47 9.64
C LYS A 381 4.31 -5.76 8.84
N GLY A 382 4.84 -6.87 9.35
CA GLY A 382 4.80 -8.17 8.67
C GLY A 382 3.38 -8.64 8.38
N VAL A 383 2.49 -8.59 9.37
CA VAL A 383 1.08 -8.98 9.21
C VAL A 383 0.36 -8.10 8.19
N MET A 384 0.58 -6.78 8.24
CA MET A 384 -0.01 -5.87 7.28
C MET A 384 0.57 -6.06 5.88
N ASP A 385 1.89 -6.14 5.73
CA ASP A 385 2.52 -6.29 4.41
C ASP A 385 2.11 -7.60 3.74
N GLU A 386 2.02 -8.71 4.46
CA GLU A 386 1.53 -9.98 3.90
C GLU A 386 0.17 -9.79 3.21
N CYS A 387 -0.76 -9.11 3.88
CA CYS A 387 -2.12 -8.98 3.38
C CYS A 387 -2.36 -7.76 2.48
N THR A 388 -1.48 -6.75 2.54
CA THR A 388 -1.75 -5.43 1.96
C THR A 388 -0.66 -4.95 1.00
N HIS A 389 0.54 -5.51 1.03
CA HIS A 389 1.59 -5.06 0.14
C HIS A 389 1.28 -5.48 -1.30
N MET A 390 1.18 -4.52 -2.23
CA MET A 390 0.76 -4.77 -3.62
C MET A 390 1.67 -5.74 -4.36
N ALA A 391 2.96 -5.84 -3.99
CA ALA A 391 3.88 -6.83 -4.56
C ALA A 391 3.50 -8.29 -4.25
N ASN A 392 2.65 -8.52 -3.26
CA ASN A 392 2.14 -9.85 -2.94
C ASN A 392 0.88 -10.20 -3.76
N PHE A 393 0.46 -9.32 -4.68
CA PHE A 393 -0.66 -9.51 -5.59
C PHE A 393 -0.15 -9.58 -7.04
N SER A 394 -0.97 -10.13 -7.92
CA SER A 394 -0.65 -10.21 -9.35
C SER A 394 -0.40 -8.83 -9.94
N VAL A 395 0.60 -8.70 -10.82
CA VAL A 395 0.86 -7.45 -11.53
C VAL A 395 -0.28 -7.16 -12.51
N PRO A 396 -0.88 -5.95 -12.53
CA PRO A 396 -1.91 -5.58 -13.50
C PRO A 396 -1.47 -5.86 -14.93
N VAL A 397 -2.42 -6.22 -15.80
CA VAL A 397 -2.12 -6.69 -17.19
C VAL A 397 -1.28 -5.69 -17.99
N ASP A 398 -1.53 -4.38 -17.80
CA ASP A 398 -0.73 -3.33 -18.40
C ASP A 398 -0.51 -2.18 -17.41
N THR A 399 0.66 -2.18 -16.79
CA THR A 399 1.10 -1.18 -15.83
C THR A 399 1.32 0.21 -16.45
N GLY A 400 1.48 0.30 -17.77
CA GLY A 400 1.62 1.57 -18.49
C GLY A 400 0.34 2.41 -18.53
N LEU A 401 -0.79 1.82 -18.16
CA LEU A 401 -2.08 2.50 -18.03
C LEU A 401 -2.31 3.13 -16.64
N ILE A 402 -1.36 2.93 -15.72
CA ILE A 402 -1.48 3.38 -14.34
C ILE A 402 -0.92 4.79 -14.19
N ILE A 403 -1.72 5.71 -13.64
CA ILE A 403 -1.30 7.07 -13.29
C ILE A 403 -1.60 7.32 -11.81
N GLY A 404 -0.60 7.11 -10.95
CA GLY A 404 -0.66 7.44 -9.52
C GLY A 404 -0.59 8.95 -9.28
N VAL A 405 -1.44 9.50 -8.43
CA VAL A 405 -1.39 10.93 -8.06
C VAL A 405 -1.12 11.06 -6.57
N GLN A 406 0.02 11.63 -6.18
CA GLN A 406 0.50 11.67 -4.80
C GLN A 406 0.70 13.10 -4.29
N ALA A 407 0.55 13.30 -2.99
CA ALA A 407 0.96 14.53 -2.33
C ALA A 407 2.45 14.45 -1.94
N LYS A 408 3.20 15.54 -2.17
CA LYS A 408 4.63 15.61 -1.81
C LYS A 408 4.81 15.50 -0.30
N GLU A 409 4.02 16.25 0.47
CA GLU A 409 4.13 16.36 1.93
C GLU A 409 3.06 15.48 2.61
N ASP A 410 2.93 14.23 2.16
CA ASP A 410 1.93 13.30 2.69
C ASP A 410 2.36 12.70 4.04
N ALA A 411 1.72 13.16 5.12
CA ALA A 411 1.96 12.63 6.47
C ALA A 411 1.11 11.37 6.80
N TYR A 412 0.06 11.09 6.01
CA TYR A 412 -0.78 9.90 6.19
C TYR A 412 -0.15 8.67 5.58
N ILE A 413 0.50 8.84 4.42
CA ILE A 413 1.08 7.75 3.66
C ILE A 413 2.59 8.00 3.50
N PRO A 414 3.36 7.75 4.57
CA PRO A 414 4.81 7.89 4.51
C PRO A 414 5.37 6.85 3.54
N ARG A 415 6.33 7.30 2.71
CA ARG A 415 6.96 6.50 1.66
C ARG A 415 8.38 6.04 2.02
N THR A 416 8.94 6.52 3.14
CA THR A 416 10.28 6.13 3.57
C THR A 416 10.33 4.64 3.94
N GLY A 417 11.24 3.89 3.31
CA GLY A 417 11.41 2.46 3.56
C GLY A 417 10.31 1.58 2.94
N VAL A 418 9.55 2.11 1.99
CA VAL A 418 8.54 1.37 1.23
C VAL A 418 8.90 1.43 -0.24
N LEU A 419 8.74 0.30 -0.96
CA LEU A 419 8.98 0.25 -2.41
C LEU A 419 8.14 1.28 -3.15
N SER A 420 8.73 1.86 -4.20
CA SER A 420 8.04 2.76 -5.10
C SER A 420 7.02 2.03 -5.97
N LEU A 421 6.00 2.76 -6.41
CA LEU A 421 5.02 2.20 -7.35
C LEU A 421 5.69 1.73 -8.65
N GLN A 422 6.74 2.41 -9.11
CA GLN A 422 7.49 2.03 -10.31
C GLN A 422 8.31 0.75 -10.14
N GLU A 423 8.82 0.47 -8.95
CA GLU A 423 9.52 -0.78 -8.68
C GLU A 423 8.54 -1.96 -8.66
N ILE A 424 7.35 -1.76 -8.11
CA ILE A 424 6.32 -2.81 -8.05
C ILE A 424 5.65 -2.98 -9.43
N TRP A 425 5.34 -1.87 -10.10
CA TRP A 425 4.66 -1.82 -11.39
C TRP A 425 5.47 -0.98 -12.39
N PRO A 426 6.45 -1.59 -13.06
CA PRO A 426 7.29 -0.92 -14.04
C PRO A 426 6.47 -0.26 -15.14
N GLY A 427 6.82 0.98 -15.53
CA GLY A 427 6.11 1.74 -16.56
C GLY A 427 4.90 2.56 -16.06
N CYS A 428 4.50 2.43 -14.79
CA CYS A 428 3.48 3.31 -14.22
C CYS A 428 3.98 4.77 -14.11
N GLU A 429 3.08 5.72 -14.28
CA GLU A 429 3.35 7.14 -14.08
C GLU A 429 2.98 7.55 -12.65
N VAL A 430 3.81 8.37 -12.00
CA VAL A 430 3.46 9.00 -10.72
C VAL A 430 3.56 10.51 -10.83
N ARG A 431 2.45 11.20 -10.57
CA ARG A 431 2.32 12.65 -10.54
C ARG A 431 2.34 13.14 -9.10
N TYR A 432 3.12 14.18 -8.85
CA TYR A 432 3.23 14.77 -7.51
C TYR A 432 2.54 16.13 -7.43
N LEU A 433 1.68 16.28 -6.44
CA LEU A 433 0.98 17.51 -6.08
C LEU A 433 1.70 18.21 -4.93
N ASN A 434 1.80 19.53 -5.00
CA ASN A 434 2.28 20.34 -3.88
C ASN A 434 1.23 20.35 -2.75
N GLY A 435 1.69 20.28 -1.50
CA GLY A 435 0.86 20.15 -0.30
C GLY A 435 0.82 18.74 0.27
N GLY A 436 0.00 18.56 1.31
CA GLY A 436 -0.19 17.30 2.02
C GLY A 436 -1.49 16.59 1.67
N HIS A 437 -1.71 15.43 2.29
CA HIS A 437 -2.84 14.54 1.98
C HIS A 437 -4.21 15.25 2.03
N ILE A 438 -4.50 15.92 3.14
CA ILE A 438 -5.80 16.55 3.38
C ILE A 438 -6.01 17.76 2.46
N SER A 439 -4.98 18.59 2.27
CA SER A 439 -5.11 19.74 1.36
C SER A 439 -5.24 19.30 -0.09
N ALA A 440 -4.57 18.23 -0.50
CA ALA A 440 -4.77 17.63 -1.82
C ALA A 440 -6.19 17.08 -1.98
N TYR A 441 -6.69 16.32 -1.00
CA TYR A 441 -8.06 15.79 -1.00
C TYR A 441 -9.12 16.88 -1.11
N LEU A 442 -8.93 18.02 -0.40
CA LEU A 442 -9.89 19.11 -0.36
C LEU A 442 -9.83 20.05 -1.57
N PHE A 443 -8.67 20.21 -2.22
CA PHE A 443 -8.47 21.28 -3.20
C PHE A 443 -7.90 20.85 -4.56
N LYS A 444 -7.59 19.57 -4.78
CA LYS A 444 -6.91 19.09 -6.01
C LYS A 444 -7.73 18.12 -6.85
N GLN A 445 -9.05 18.14 -6.72
CA GLN A 445 -9.96 17.26 -7.45
C GLN A 445 -9.83 17.42 -8.97
N ASN A 446 -9.54 18.62 -9.46
CA ASN A 446 -9.27 18.84 -10.89
C ASN A 446 -8.05 18.03 -11.37
N ALA A 447 -7.00 17.93 -10.55
CA ALA A 447 -5.82 17.15 -10.90
C ALA A 447 -6.11 15.65 -10.92
N PHE A 448 -6.96 15.17 -10.00
CA PHE A 448 -7.44 13.78 -10.01
C PHE A 448 -8.24 13.47 -11.27
N ARG A 449 -9.20 14.33 -11.65
CA ARG A 449 -9.97 14.17 -12.89
C ARG A 449 -9.10 14.21 -14.14
N GLN A 450 -8.13 15.13 -14.20
CA GLN A 450 -7.20 15.19 -15.33
C GLN A 450 -6.40 13.90 -15.48
N ALA A 451 -5.91 13.32 -14.38
CA ALA A 451 -5.22 12.03 -14.42
C ALA A 451 -6.13 10.89 -14.93
N ILE A 452 -7.42 10.90 -14.57
CA ILE A 452 -8.41 9.97 -15.11
C ILE A 452 -8.54 10.14 -16.62
N TYR A 453 -8.74 11.35 -17.12
CA TYR A 453 -8.88 11.60 -18.56
C TYR A 453 -7.63 11.17 -19.33
N ASP A 454 -6.44 11.50 -18.81
CA ASP A 454 -5.17 11.13 -19.45
C ASP A 454 -4.98 9.61 -19.50
N ALA A 455 -5.33 8.87 -18.45
CA ALA A 455 -5.23 7.42 -18.42
C ALA A 455 -6.19 6.75 -19.41
N PHE A 456 -7.43 7.25 -19.51
CA PHE A 456 -8.41 6.79 -20.50
C PHE A 456 -8.00 7.11 -21.94
N ASN A 457 -7.35 8.26 -22.16
CA ASN A 457 -6.79 8.62 -23.46
C ASN A 457 -5.62 7.71 -23.83
N LYS A 458 -4.69 7.45 -22.90
CA LYS A 458 -3.59 6.48 -23.11
C LYS A 458 -4.13 5.11 -23.48
N PHE A 459 -5.16 4.65 -22.78
CA PHE A 459 -5.83 3.39 -23.10
C PHE A 459 -6.39 3.37 -24.52
N SER A 460 -7.16 4.39 -24.88
CA SER A 460 -7.81 4.47 -26.19
C SER A 460 -6.81 4.57 -27.34
N LEU A 461 -5.61 5.12 -27.09
CA LEU A 461 -4.52 5.18 -28.06
C LEU A 461 -3.79 3.84 -28.20
N LYS A 462 -3.57 3.14 -27.09
CA LYS A 462 -2.82 1.86 -27.07
C LYS A 462 -3.67 0.66 -27.49
N TYR A 463 -4.96 0.70 -27.15
CA TYR A 463 -5.94 -0.34 -27.43
C TYR A 463 -7.10 0.25 -28.26
N PRO A 464 -6.85 0.66 -29.52
CA PRO A 464 -7.90 1.08 -30.42
C PRO A 464 -8.71 -0.17 -30.82
N ASN A 465 -10.02 -0.14 -30.53
CA ASN A 465 -11.07 -1.11 -30.89
C ASN A 465 -10.62 -2.50 -31.35
#